data_AF-B2J900-F1
#
_entry.id   AF-B2J900-F1
#
_cell.length_a   1.000
_cell.length_b   1.000
_cell.length_c   1.000
_cell.angle_alpha   90.00
_cell.angle_beta   90.00
_cell.angle_gamma   90.00
#
_symmetry.space_group_name_H-M   'P 1'
#
loop_
_entity.id
_entity.type
_entity.pdbx_description
1 polymer ?
#
loop_
_entity_poly.entity_id
_entity_poly.type
_entity_poly.pdbx_seq_one_letter_code
_entity_poly.pdbx_strand_id
1 'polypeptide(L)'
;MRLKRWESPRKEGRNDKGRGGSARKRQLKKQRQMLRQKLKEANKPDNNKNNRTGEDKFIFPLFFGLLSLKHIITYQNRHLYFASLCKVIT
;
A
#
# COMPACT_ATOMS: atom_id res chain seq x y z
N MET A 1 -10.14 36.60 -18.45
CA MET A 1 -9.81 35.54 -19.43
C MET A 1 -10.82 34.40 -19.28
N ARG A 2 -11.44 33.93 -20.37
CA ARG A 2 -12.33 32.76 -20.35
C ARG A 2 -11.51 31.50 -20.68
N LEU A 3 -11.66 30.45 -19.87
CA LEU A 3 -11.02 29.14 -20.11
C LEU A 3 -11.58 28.48 -21.37
N LYS A 4 -10.73 27.77 -22.12
CA LYS A 4 -11.18 27.00 -23.28
C LYS A 4 -12.07 25.84 -22.83
N ARG A 5 -12.96 25.41 -23.71
CA ARG A 5 -13.95 24.35 -23.43
C ARG A 5 -13.33 23.02 -22.96
N TRP A 6 -12.08 22.74 -23.35
CA TRP A 6 -11.34 21.55 -22.94
C TRP A 6 -10.48 21.75 -21.68
N GLU A 7 -10.24 23.00 -21.28
CA GLU A 7 -9.49 23.39 -20.07
C GLU A 7 -10.40 23.48 -18.83
N SER A 8 -11.72 23.56 -19.02
CA SER A 8 -12.67 23.54 -17.91
C SER A 8 -12.55 22.22 -17.14
N PRO A 9 -12.37 22.24 -15.80
CA PRO A 9 -12.27 21.03 -14.99
C PRO A 9 -13.45 20.10 -15.28
N ARG A 10 -13.13 18.93 -15.84
CA ARG A 10 -14.15 17.93 -16.14
C ARG A 10 -14.77 17.50 -14.82
N LYS A 11 -16.10 17.65 -14.68
CA LYS A 11 -16.81 17.21 -13.47
C LYS A 11 -16.52 15.74 -13.18
N GLU A 12 -16.05 15.48 -11.96
CA GLU A 12 -15.91 14.14 -11.43
C GLU A 12 -17.29 13.45 -11.37
N GLY A 13 -17.31 12.13 -11.53
CA GLY A 13 -18.54 11.33 -11.43
C GLY A 13 -19.26 11.00 -12.75
N ARG A 14 -18.71 11.36 -13.92
CA ARG A 14 -19.21 10.90 -15.23
C ARG A 14 -19.23 9.36 -15.33
N ASN A 15 -18.30 8.70 -14.65
CA ASN A 15 -18.05 7.25 -14.75
C ASN A 15 -18.87 6.44 -13.75
N ASP A 16 -19.61 7.09 -12.85
CA ASP A 16 -20.31 6.44 -11.73
C ASP A 16 -21.65 5.80 -12.10
N LYS A 17 -22.21 6.17 -13.27
CA LYS A 17 -23.50 5.71 -13.79
C LYS A 17 -23.37 4.60 -14.84
N GLY A 18 -22.15 4.27 -15.26
CA GLY A 18 -21.87 3.19 -16.22
C GLY A 18 -21.58 1.85 -15.55
N ARG A 19 -21.48 0.79 -16.37
CA ARG A 19 -21.20 -0.59 -15.91
C ARG A 19 -19.94 -0.68 -15.03
N GLY A 20 -18.89 0.07 -15.38
CA GLY A 20 -17.65 0.16 -14.58
C GLY A 20 -17.85 0.83 -13.21
N GLY A 21 -18.58 1.94 -13.15
CA GLY A 21 -18.92 2.62 -11.90
C GLY A 21 -19.79 1.76 -10.98
N SER A 22 -20.80 1.08 -11.53
CA SER A 22 -21.65 0.16 -10.78
C SER A 22 -20.87 -1.05 -10.25
N ALA A 23 -19.97 -1.64 -11.05
CA ALA A 23 -19.11 -2.74 -10.62
C ALA A 23 -18.19 -2.31 -9.46
N ARG A 24 -17.56 -1.13 -9.57
CA ARG A 24 -16.71 -0.57 -8.51
C ARG A 24 -17.49 -0.33 -7.22
N LYS A 25 -18.69 0.23 -7.30
CA LYS A 25 -19.58 0.41 -6.14
C LYS A 25 -19.93 -0.91 -5.46
N ARG A 26 -20.18 -1.98 -6.23
CA ARG A 26 -20.43 -3.32 -5.68
C ARG A 26 -19.22 -3.88 -4.95
N GLN A 27 -18.01 -3.73 -5.52
CA GLN A 27 -16.77 -4.16 -4.87
C GLN A 27 -16.56 -3.44 -3.52
N LEU A 28 -16.71 -2.11 -3.50
CA LEU A 28 -16.58 -1.31 -2.28
C LEU A 28 -17.63 -1.69 -1.22
N LYS A 29 -18.88 -1.96 -1.63
CA LYS A 29 -19.93 -2.45 -0.73
C LYS A 29 -19.55 -3.79 -0.10
N LYS A 30 -19.01 -4.73 -0.90
CA LYS A 30 -18.56 -6.04 -0.42
C LYS A 30 -17.42 -5.89 0.60
N GLN A 31 -16.42 -5.06 0.30
CA GLN A 31 -15.31 -4.80 1.23
C GLN A 31 -15.81 -4.22 2.57
N ARG A 32 -16.69 -3.22 2.53
CA ARG A 32 -17.29 -2.63 3.75
C ARG A 32 -18.11 -3.63 4.55
N GLN A 33 -18.88 -4.49 3.88
CA GLN A 33 -19.67 -5.52 4.54
C GLN A 33 -18.77 -6.54 5.27
N MET A 34 -17.69 -7.00 4.62
CA MET A 34 -16.73 -7.90 5.27
C MET A 34 -16.06 -7.23 6.47
N LEU A 35 -15.68 -5.95 6.35
CA LEU A 35 -15.11 -5.20 7.48
C LEU A 35 -16.09 -5.13 8.66
N ARG A 36 -17.37 -4.84 8.39
CA ARG A 36 -18.41 -4.81 9.44
C ARG A 36 -18.58 -6.17 10.12
N GLN A 37 -18.51 -7.27 9.37
CA GLN A 37 -18.58 -8.62 9.95
C GLN A 37 -17.39 -8.88 10.86
N LYS A 38 -16.16 -8.63 10.39
CA LYS A 38 -14.93 -8.79 11.17
C LYS A 38 -14.95 -7.97 12.47
N LEU A 39 -15.37 -6.71 12.39
CA LEU A 39 -15.48 -5.84 13.57
C LEU A 39 -16.56 -6.34 14.55
N LYS A 40 -17.68 -6.87 14.03
CA LYS A 40 -18.73 -7.43 14.88
C LYS A 40 -18.31 -8.74 15.54
N GLU A 41 -17.57 -9.58 14.82
CA GLU A 41 -16.99 -10.82 15.34
C GLU A 41 -15.96 -10.54 16.43
N ALA A 42 -15.07 -9.56 16.23
CA ALA A 42 -14.07 -9.17 17.23
C ALA A 42 -14.67 -8.63 18.54
N ASN A 43 -15.91 -8.16 18.55
CA ASN A 43 -16.60 -7.63 19.73
C ASN A 43 -17.56 -8.63 20.39
N LYS A 44 -17.70 -9.85 19.85
CA LYS A 44 -18.48 -10.89 20.52
C LYS A 44 -17.60 -11.58 21.55
N PRO A 45 -18.07 -11.80 22.80
CA PRO A 45 -17.35 -12.65 23.73
C PRO A 45 -17.28 -14.06 23.14
N ASP A 46 -16.06 -14.53 22.89
CA ASP A 46 -15.76 -15.83 22.31
C ASP A 46 -16.28 -16.96 23.21
N ASN A 47 -17.46 -17.50 22.90
CA ASN A 47 -17.88 -18.80 23.44
C ASN A 47 -17.30 -19.99 22.64
N ASN A 48 -16.41 -19.74 21.67
CA ASN A 48 -15.80 -20.81 20.89
C ASN A 48 -14.28 -20.66 20.87
N LYS A 49 -13.61 -21.46 21.71
CA LYS A 49 -12.18 -21.75 21.59
C LYS A 49 -11.96 -22.59 20.35
N ASN A 50 -11.67 -21.96 19.22
CA ASN A 50 -11.14 -22.66 18.05
C ASN A 50 -9.89 -21.97 17.50
N ASN A 51 -8.77 -22.35 18.13
CA ASN A 51 -7.39 -22.38 17.68
C ASN A 51 -7.16 -22.19 16.16
N ARG A 52 -7.18 -20.96 15.67
CA ARG A 52 -6.58 -20.57 14.39
C ARG A 52 -5.49 -19.53 14.65
N THR A 53 -4.51 -19.96 15.41
CA THR A 53 -3.26 -19.25 15.64
C THR A 53 -2.24 -19.74 14.60
N GLY A 54 -1.76 -18.81 13.77
CA GLY A 54 -0.82 -19.07 12.65
C GLY A 54 -1.58 -18.96 11.33
N GLU A 55 -1.23 -18.10 10.37
CA GLU A 55 0.10 -17.92 9.79
C GLU A 55 0.34 -16.49 9.25
N ASP A 56 -0.55 -15.52 9.50
CA ASP A 56 -0.43 -14.19 8.84
C ASP A 56 0.34 -13.12 9.65
N LYS A 57 0.81 -13.45 10.86
CA LYS A 57 1.45 -12.45 11.74
C LYS A 57 2.91 -12.15 11.38
N PHE A 58 3.56 -13.00 10.59
CA PHE A 58 4.99 -12.85 10.25
C PHE A 58 5.25 -12.26 8.85
N ILE A 59 4.23 -12.07 8.01
CA ILE A 59 4.39 -11.52 6.66
C ILE A 59 4.65 -10.00 6.70
N PHE A 60 4.10 -9.31 7.70
CA PHE A 60 4.22 -7.84 7.85
C PHE A 60 5.64 -7.32 8.18
N PRO A 61 6.46 -7.94 9.06
CA PRO A 61 7.81 -7.46 9.33
C PRO A 61 8.84 -7.78 8.23
N LEU A 62 8.61 -8.80 7.39
CA LEU A 62 9.55 -9.18 6.32
C LEU A 62 9.63 -8.12 5.20
N PHE A 63 8.56 -7.36 4.97
CA PHE A 63 8.51 -6.37 3.90
C PHE A 63 9.40 -5.15 4.19
N PHE A 64 9.57 -4.75 5.46
CA PHE A 64 10.41 -3.62 5.85
C PHE A 64 11.91 -3.96 5.87
N GLY A 65 12.29 -5.22 6.12
CA GLY A 65 13.70 -5.65 6.16
C GLY A 65 14.42 -5.62 4.81
N LEU A 66 13.71 -5.82 3.69
CA LEU A 66 14.31 -5.87 2.35
C LEU A 66 14.71 -4.49 1.79
N LEU A 67 14.15 -3.40 2.33
CA LEU A 67 14.45 -2.03 1.88
C LEU A 67 15.73 -1.48 2.52
N SER A 68 16.09 -1.89 3.74
CA SER A 68 17.26 -1.37 4.47
C SER A 68 18.60 -1.91 3.93
N LEU A 69 18.64 -3.15 3.43
CA LEU A 69 19.84 -3.76 2.85
C LEU A 69 20.35 -3.03 1.60
N LYS A 70 19.45 -2.48 0.78
CA LYS A 70 19.83 -1.72 -0.42
C LYS A 70 20.60 -0.44 -0.07
N HIS A 71 20.21 0.23 1.00
CA HIS A 71 20.85 1.48 1.44
C HIS A 71 22.27 1.24 1.97
N ILE A 72 22.50 0.13 2.68
CA ILE A 72 23.82 -0.25 3.21
C ILE A 72 24.80 -0.58 2.07
N ILE A 73 24.36 -1.35 1.07
CA ILE A 73 25.20 -1.72 -0.08
C ILE A 73 25.60 -0.49 -0.90
N THR A 74 24.67 0.45 -1.14
CA THR A 74 24.99 1.69 -1.86
C THR A 74 25.96 2.60 -1.09
N TYR A 75 25.88 2.60 0.25
CA TYR A 75 26.77 3.40 1.09
C TYR A 75 28.21 2.86 1.10
N GLN A 76 28.38 1.54 1.24
CA GLN A 76 29.70 0.89 1.20
C GLN A 76 30.38 1.08 -0.16
N ASN A 77 29.63 0.91 -1.26
CA ASN A 77 30.17 1.14 -2.59
C ASN A 77 30.59 2.59 -2.80
N ARG A 78 29.76 3.58 -2.40
CA ARG A 78 30.08 5.01 -2.56
C ARG A 78 31.29 5.44 -1.72
N HIS A 79 31.48 4.88 -0.52
CA HIS A 79 32.64 5.15 0.34
C HIS A 79 33.95 4.58 -0.24
N LEU A 80 33.91 3.37 -0.82
CA LEU A 80 35.07 2.75 -1.46
C LEU A 80 35.52 3.49 -2.73
N TYR A 81 34.59 3.98 -3.55
CA TYR A 81 34.92 4.82 -4.72
C TYR A 81 35.61 6.12 -4.31
N PHE A 82 35.13 6.78 -3.24
CA PHE A 82 35.74 8.02 -2.75
C PHE A 82 37.14 7.79 -2.15
N ALA A 83 37.30 6.72 -1.36
CA ALA A 83 38.61 6.34 -0.80
C ALA A 83 39.63 5.94 -1.87
N SER A 84 39.19 5.31 -2.98
CA SER A 84 40.06 4.99 -4.11
C SER A 84 40.47 6.23 -4.90
N LEU A 85 39.57 7.20 -5.09
CA LEU A 85 39.87 8.45 -5.80
C LEU A 85 40.88 9.33 -5.03
N CYS A 86 40.80 9.38 -3.70
CA CYS A 86 41.78 10.12 -2.89
C CYS A 86 43.21 9.54 -2.95
N LYS A 87 43.36 8.23 -3.17
CA LYS A 87 44.69 7.59 -3.33
C LYS A 87 45.35 7.83 -4.68
N VAL A 88 44.60 8.31 -5.69
CA VAL A 88 45.12 8.56 -7.05
C VAL A 88 45.51 10.03 -7.25
N ILE A 89 45.05 10.93 -6.37
CA ILE A 89 45.28 12.39 -6.48
C ILE A 89 46.46 12.85 -5.60
N THR A 90 47.08 11.97 -4.81
CA THR A 90 48.28 12.25 -3.99
C THR A 90 49.47 11.47 -4.53
#